data_AF-A0A4Q2Y6U7-F1
#
_entry.id   AF-A0A4Q2Y6U7-F1
#
_cell.length_a   1.000
_cell.length_b   1.000
_cell.length_c   1.000
_cell.angle_alpha   90.00
_cell.angle_beta   90.00
_cell.angle_gamma   90.00
#
_symmetry.space_group_name_H-M   'P 1'
#
loop_
_entity.id
_entity.type
_entity.pdbx_description
1 polymer ?
#
loop_
_entity_poly.entity_id
_entity_poly.type
_entity_poly.pdbx_seq_one_letter_code
_entity_poly.pdbx_strand_id
1 'polypeptide(L)'
;HTGSPLDRPAKALKAGDHGVPGGENMILYPDGSVRYLSVRESARVQTFPDNYLFLGSWTEAMRQLGNAVPVKLAEIVGKSVAGALRGHLLKTEKLSR
;
A
#
# COMPACT_ATOMS: atom_id res chain seq x y z
N HIS A 1 21.21 1.40 5.00
CA HIS A 1 20.08 1.31 4.07
C HIS A 1 20.20 -0.02 3.32
N THR A 2 19.11 -0.78 3.21
CA THR A 2 19.18 -2.12 2.60
C THR A 2 18.04 -2.28 1.61
N GLY A 3 18.33 -2.03 0.33
CA GLY A 3 17.36 -2.18 -0.76
C GLY A 3 16.86 -3.60 -0.94
N SER A 4 15.74 -3.74 -1.65
CA SER A 4 15.20 -5.02 -2.08
C SER A 4 15.84 -5.41 -3.42
N PRO A 5 16.33 -6.65 -3.60
CA PRO A 5 16.81 -7.11 -4.90
C PRO A 5 15.70 -7.00 -5.96
N LEU A 6 16.06 -6.66 -7.19
CA LEU A 6 15.12 -6.41 -8.29
C LEU A 6 14.10 -7.55 -8.49
N ASP A 7 14.57 -8.80 -8.42
CA ASP A 7 13.76 -9.99 -8.70
C ASP A 7 13.10 -10.59 -7.46
N ARG A 8 13.07 -9.84 -6.35
CA ARG A 8 12.46 -10.26 -5.08
C ARG A 8 11.30 -9.31 -4.73
N PRO A 9 10.32 -9.78 -3.93
CA PRO A 9 9.30 -8.91 -3.39
C PRO A 9 9.92 -7.72 -2.65
N ALA A 10 9.32 -6.54 -2.81
CA ALA A 10 9.71 -5.37 -2.05
C ALA A 10 9.49 -5.61 -0.54
N LYS A 11 10.39 -5.06 0.28
CA LYS A 11 10.15 -4.90 1.71
C LYS A 11 8.94 -4.00 1.96
N ALA A 12 8.40 -4.07 3.18
CA ALA A 12 7.33 -3.18 3.61
C ALA A 12 7.75 -1.71 3.44
N LEU A 13 6.90 -0.93 2.76
CA LEU A 13 7.14 0.50 2.60
C LEU A 13 6.97 1.19 3.95
N LYS A 14 8.01 1.88 4.39
CA LYS A 14 7.97 2.65 5.64
C LYS A 14 7.72 4.12 5.35
N ALA A 15 6.81 4.72 6.11
CA ALA A 15 6.48 6.15 5.99
C ALA A 15 7.66 7.09 6.26
N GLY A 16 8.73 6.56 6.86
CA GLY A 16 9.88 7.33 7.30
C GLY A 16 9.72 7.89 8.71
N ASP A 17 10.80 8.46 9.23
CA ASP A 17 10.79 9.31 10.43
C ASP A 17 11.49 10.64 10.08
N HIS A 18 11.18 11.73 10.78
CA HIS A 18 11.76 13.06 10.55
C HIS A 18 11.77 13.56 9.09
N GLY A 19 10.82 13.13 8.25
CA GLY A 19 10.69 13.60 6.87
C GLY A 19 11.61 12.90 5.85
N VAL A 20 12.22 11.76 6.20
CA VAL A 20 12.95 10.92 5.24
C VAL A 20 12.33 9.52 5.16
N PRO A 21 11.96 9.04 3.95
CA PRO A 21 11.48 7.67 3.79
C PRO A 21 12.51 6.65 4.29
N GLY A 22 12.02 5.54 4.86
CA GLY A 22 12.89 4.50 5.39
C GLY A 22 13.92 4.03 4.36
N GLY A 23 15.13 3.71 4.83
CA GLY A 23 16.22 3.19 4.00
C GLY A 23 15.93 1.87 3.28
N GLU A 24 14.78 1.29 3.55
CA GLU A 24 14.25 0.05 3.00
C GLU A 24 13.45 0.29 1.72
N ASN A 25 13.01 1.53 1.45
CA ASN A 25 12.23 1.91 0.26
C ASN A 25 13.13 2.05 -0.99
N MET A 26 14.05 1.12 -1.19
CA MET A 26 15.06 1.15 -2.24
C MET A 26 15.08 -0.14 -3.07
N ILE A 27 15.49 -0.02 -4.32
CA ILE A 27 15.92 -1.14 -5.18
C ILE A 27 17.42 -1.32 -4.99
N LEU A 28 17.85 -2.58 -4.87
CA LEU A 28 19.25 -3.01 -4.92
C LEU A 28 19.50 -3.66 -6.28
N TYR A 29 20.45 -3.11 -7.04
CA TYR A 29 20.85 -3.65 -8.35
C TYR A 29 21.98 -4.69 -8.19
N PRO A 30 22.19 -5.56 -9.21
CA PRO A 30 23.23 -6.59 -9.15
C PRO A 30 24.66 -6.08 -8.98
N ASP A 31 24.94 -4.84 -9.40
CA ASP A 31 26.22 -4.16 -9.24
C ASP A 31 26.45 -3.58 -7.83
N GLY A 32 25.48 -3.76 -6.93
CA GLY A 32 25.52 -3.24 -5.56
C GLY A 32 25.01 -1.81 -5.41
N SER A 33 24.66 -1.13 -6.50
CA SER A 33 24.09 0.22 -6.45
C SER A 33 22.65 0.20 -5.91
N VAL A 34 22.21 1.31 -5.32
CA VAL A 34 20.87 1.46 -4.74
C VAL A 34 20.17 2.72 -5.22
N ARG A 35 18.84 2.65 -5.39
CA ARG A 35 17.99 3.79 -5.72
C ARG A 35 16.69 3.73 -4.92
N TYR A 36 16.23 4.86 -4.41
CA TYR A 36 14.88 4.96 -3.84
C TYR A 36 13.80 4.68 -4.88
N LEU A 37 12.73 4.00 -4.44
CA LEU A 37 11.51 3.89 -5.22
C LEU A 37 10.93 5.30 -5.45
N SER A 38 10.45 5.54 -6.66
CA SER A 38 9.63 6.70 -6.97
C SER A 38 8.27 6.59 -6.26
N VAL A 39 7.55 7.71 -6.19
CA VAL A 39 6.16 7.72 -5.68
C VAL A 39 5.29 6.75 -6.47
N ARG A 40 5.46 6.67 -7.79
CA ARG A 40 4.62 5.80 -8.63
C ARG A 40 4.95 4.32 -8.45
N GLU A 41 6.23 3.96 -8.34
CA GLU A 41 6.63 2.58 -8.04
C GLU A 41 6.09 2.15 -6.67
N SER A 42 6.22 3.00 -5.66
CA SER A 42 5.70 2.76 -4.32
C SER A 42 4.16 2.65 -4.30
N ALA A 43 3.46 3.48 -5.07
CA ALA A 43 2.01 3.40 -5.24
C ALA A 43 1.56 2.07 -5.84
N ARG A 44 2.28 1.57 -6.85
CA ARG A 44 2.01 0.26 -7.47
C ARG A 44 2.26 -0.89 -6.50
N VAL A 45 3.32 -0.82 -5.69
CA VAL A 45 3.55 -1.79 -4.60
C VAL A 45 2.37 -1.80 -3.62
N GLN A 46 1.82 -0.63 -3.29
CA GLN A 46 0.58 -0.49 -2.49
C GLN A 46 -0.71 -0.74 -3.30
N THR A 47 -0.61 -1.21 -4.53
CA THR A 47 -1.75 -1.54 -5.42
C THR A 47 -2.70 -0.38 -5.71
N PHE A 48 -2.23 0.87 -5.57
CA PHE A 48 -3.01 2.02 -6.00
C PHE A 48 -3.22 2.02 -7.52
N PRO A 49 -4.39 2.52 -8.00
CA PRO A 49 -4.57 2.81 -9.40
C PRO A 49 -3.50 3.77 -9.94
N ASP A 50 -3.05 3.55 -11.17
CA ASP A 50 -1.99 4.37 -11.79
C ASP A 50 -2.39 5.84 -11.95
N ASN A 51 -3.69 6.13 -12.04
CA ASN A 51 -4.25 7.47 -12.11
C ASN A 51 -4.50 8.12 -10.73
N TYR A 52 -4.18 7.45 -9.62
CA TYR A 52 -4.31 8.05 -8.29
C TYR A 52 -3.25 9.13 -8.09
N LEU A 53 -3.67 10.32 -7.69
CA LEU A 53 -2.82 11.49 -7.50
C LEU A 53 -2.42 11.61 -6.02
N PHE A 54 -1.11 11.71 -5.78
CA PHE A 54 -0.57 12.06 -4.46
C PHE A 54 -0.20 13.53 -4.47
N LEU A 55 -0.75 14.28 -3.51
CA LEU A 55 -0.49 15.72 -3.37
C LEU A 55 0.62 15.96 -2.33
N GLY A 56 1.35 17.06 -2.52
CA GLY A 56 2.46 17.48 -1.66
C GLY A 56 3.83 17.14 -2.23
N SER A 57 4.85 17.36 -1.41
CA SER A 57 6.24 17.01 -1.70
C SER A 57 6.44 15.50 -1.83
N TRP A 58 7.58 15.10 -2.40
CA TRP A 58 7.96 13.69 -2.50
C TRP A 58 7.94 12.98 -1.13
N THR A 59 8.49 13.63 -0.09
CA THR A 59 8.46 13.11 1.29
C THR A 59 7.04 12.88 1.79
N GLU A 60 6.15 13.85 1.58
CA GLU A 60 4.76 13.74 2.04
C GLU A 60 4.01 12.62 1.31
N ALA A 61 4.23 12.46 0.01
CA ALA A 61 3.65 11.37 -0.77
C ALA A 61 4.19 10.01 -0.29
N MET A 62 5.50 9.88 -0.05
CA MET A 62 6.09 8.65 0.48
C MET A 62 5.59 8.33 1.90
N ARG A 63 5.32 9.34 2.73
CA ARG A 63 4.71 9.16 4.05
C ARG A 63 3.27 8.66 3.95
N GLN A 64 2.47 9.21 3.04
CA GLN A 64 1.12 8.73 2.74
C GLN A 64 1.16 7.25 2.32
N LEU A 65 2.07 6.91 1.41
CA LEU A 65 2.26 5.55 0.90
C LEU A 65 2.72 4.57 1.96
N GLY A 66 3.64 4.95 2.84
CA GLY A 66 4.12 4.06 3.91
C GLY A 66 3.11 3.83 5.03
N ASN A 67 2.15 4.74 5.22
CA ASN A 67 1.05 4.57 6.17
C ASN A 67 -0.19 3.92 5.57
N ALA A 68 -0.27 3.83 4.23
CA ALA A 68 -1.43 3.28 3.55
C ALA A 68 -1.53 1.76 3.71
N VAL A 69 -2.77 1.27 3.72
CA VAL A 69 -3.08 -0.14 3.49
C VAL A 69 -3.10 -0.40 1.98
N PRO A 70 -2.56 -1.52 1.48
CA PRO A 70 -2.67 -1.85 0.06
C PRO A 70 -4.13 -1.87 -0.41
N VAL A 71 -4.45 -1.11 -1.47
CA VAL A 71 -5.83 -0.91 -1.95
C VAL A 71 -6.55 -2.24 -2.25
N LYS A 72 -5.88 -3.18 -2.91
CA LYS A 72 -6.46 -4.50 -3.24
C LYS A 72 -6.75 -5.34 -1.99
N LEU A 73 -5.92 -5.24 -0.96
CA LEU A 73 -6.18 -5.90 0.32
C LEU A 73 -7.42 -5.29 0.98
N ALA A 74 -7.51 -3.96 1.03
CA ALA A 74 -8.66 -3.26 1.58
C ALA A 74 -9.96 -3.60 0.84
N GLU A 75 -9.91 -3.71 -0.50
CA GLU A 75 -11.06 -4.12 -1.33
C GLU A 75 -11.56 -5.52 -0.95
N ILE A 76 -10.66 -6.50 -0.85
CA ILE A 76 -11.02 -7.89 -0.53
C ILE A 76 -11.66 -7.97 0.86
N VAL A 77 -11.05 -7.34 1.86
CA VAL A 77 -11.58 -7.30 3.23
C VAL A 77 -12.93 -6.59 3.25
N GLY A 78 -13.05 -5.44 2.58
CA GLY A 78 -14.28 -4.67 2.49
C GLY A 78 -15.45 -5.46 1.88
N LYS A 79 -15.19 -6.22 0.81
CA LYS A 79 -16.19 -7.12 0.20
C LYS A 79 -16.66 -8.21 1.16
N SER A 80 -15.73 -8.79 1.93
CA SER A 80 -16.07 -9.81 2.95
C SER A 80 -16.98 -9.23 4.03
N VAL A 81 -16.64 -8.06 4.58
CA VAL A 81 -17.45 -7.39 5.60
C VAL A 81 -18.84 -7.01 5.04
N ALA A 82 -18.90 -6.45 3.84
CA ALA A 82 -20.17 -6.12 3.20
C ALA A 82 -21.06 -7.36 2.97
N GLY A 83 -20.46 -8.49 2.59
CA GLY A 83 -21.16 -9.76 2.46
C GLY A 83 -21.76 -10.24 3.79
N ALA A 84 -20.99 -10.17 4.87
CA ALA A 84 -21.45 -10.54 6.21
C ALA A 84 -22.62 -9.65 6.67
N LEU A 85 -22.53 -8.33 6.46
CA LEU A 85 -23.59 -7.38 6.81
C LEU A 85 -24.88 -7.64 6.03
N ARG A 86 -24.79 -7.86 4.70
CA ARG A 86 -25.96 -8.21 3.87
C ARG A 86 -26.61 -9.51 4.32
N GLY A 87 -25.80 -10.53 4.61
CA GLY A 87 -26.29 -11.82 5.11
C GLY A 87 -27.01 -11.70 6.45
N HIS A 88 -26.57 -10.79 7.32
CA HIS A 88 -27.24 -10.51 8.59
C HIS A 88 -28.60 -9.82 8.37
N LEU A 89 -28.65 -8.77 7.54
CA LEU A 89 -29.89 -8.04 7.24
C LEU A 89 -30.99 -8.95 6.66
N LEU A 90 -30.64 -9.83 5.71
CA LEU A 90 -31.59 -10.77 5.10
C LEU A 90 -32.14 -11.81 6.10
N LYS A 91 -31.35 -12.21 7.10
CA LYS A 91 -31.83 -13.10 8.17
C LYS A 91 -32.82 -12.37 9.07
N THR A 92 -32.51 -11.14 9.45
CA THR A 92 -33.39 -10.30 10.28
C THR A 92 -34.74 -10.06 9.61
N GLU A 93 -34.77 -9.73 8.32
CA GLU A 93 -36.02 -9.54 7.57
C GLU A 93 -36.88 -10.82 7.49
N LYS A 94 -36.25 -11.99 7.38
CA LYS A 94 -36.96 -13.28 7.39
C LYS A 94 -37.51 -13.65 8.77
N LEU A 95 -36.84 -13.24 9.85
CA LEU A 95 -37.30 -13.47 11.23
C LEU A 95 -38.44 -12.54 11.64
N SER A 96 -38.56 -11.37 10.99
CA SER A 96 -39.63 -10.39 11.22
C SER A 96 -40.90 -10.62 10.39
N ARG A 97 -40.94 -11.65 9.55
CA ARG A 97 -42.12 -12.08 8.77
C ARG A 97 -42.66 -13.39 9.31
#